data_AF-A0A1S3IF77-F1
#
_entry.id   AF-A0A1S3IF77-F1
#
_cell.length_a   1.000
_cell.length_b   1.000
_cell.length_c   1.000
_cell.angle_alpha   90.00
_cell.angle_beta   90.00
_cell.angle_gamma   90.00
#
_symmetry.space_group_name_H-M   'P 1'
#
loop_
_entity.id
_entity.type
_entity.pdbx_description
1 polymer ?
#
loop_
_entity_poly.entity_id
_entity_poly.type
_entity_poly.pdbx_seq_one_letter_code
_entity_poly.pdbx_strand_id
1 'polypeptide(L)'
;MLSPMYQTYGCEVFHSVIVHFAPKSTHYSYKGMIGRLLLAALHYNENSDKGQAVTKEGIARWSVAHPKMKKGTVAIAKPIKNKPTYVYAARLMEEVVQRRLEFPSYPVARNEAENLLPEAPPALNSGYEAYEKSVLVKSRKSRFQDQRIRK
;
A
#
# COMPACT_ATOMS: atom_id res chain seq x y z
N MET A 1 -7.24 30.28 -12.10
CA MET A 1 -7.81 29.20 -11.27
C MET A 1 -7.39 27.88 -11.88
N LEU A 2 -6.76 26.96 -11.13
CA LEU A 2 -6.54 25.61 -11.64
C LEU A 2 -7.91 24.94 -11.80
N SER A 3 -8.12 24.28 -12.95
CA SER A 3 -9.36 23.58 -13.24
C SER A 3 -9.62 22.49 -12.18
N PRO A 4 -10.79 22.48 -11.52
CA PRO A 4 -11.18 21.40 -10.60
C PRO A 4 -11.12 20.01 -11.23
N MET A 5 -11.32 19.93 -12.55
CA MET A 5 -11.39 18.68 -13.32
C MET A 5 -10.06 17.92 -13.44
N TYR A 6 -8.92 18.61 -13.30
CA TYR A 6 -7.59 18.01 -13.47
C TYR A 6 -6.78 17.95 -12.17
N GLN A 7 -7.44 18.12 -11.02
CA GLN A 7 -6.75 18.09 -9.73
C GLN A 7 -6.46 16.64 -9.30
N THR A 8 -5.23 16.19 -9.51
CA THR A 8 -4.76 14.83 -9.17
C THR A 8 -4.36 14.68 -7.70
N TYR A 9 -4.35 15.76 -6.92
CA TYR A 9 -3.82 15.77 -5.55
C TYR A 9 -4.38 14.66 -4.66
N GLY A 10 -5.71 14.46 -4.64
CA GLY A 10 -6.32 13.41 -3.82
C GLY A 10 -5.88 12.00 -4.24
N CYS A 11 -5.81 11.75 -5.55
CA CYS A 11 -5.35 10.48 -6.11
C CYS A 11 -3.87 10.23 -5.78
N GLU A 12 -3.02 11.24 -5.90
CA GLU A 12 -1.60 11.16 -5.55
C GLU A 12 -1.38 10.90 -4.06
N VAL A 13 -2.15 11.56 -3.19
CA VAL A 13 -2.10 11.33 -1.74
C VAL A 13 -2.54 9.90 -1.42
N PHE A 14 -3.65 9.43 -1.98
CA PHE A 14 -4.11 8.06 -1.75
C PHE A 14 -3.09 7.03 -2.25
N HIS A 15 -2.49 7.26 -3.43
CA HIS A 15 -1.43 6.41 -3.96
C HIS A 15 -0.22 6.35 -3.00
N SER A 16 0.19 7.48 -2.43
CA SER A 16 1.26 7.50 -1.42
C SER A 16 0.91 6.68 -0.18
N VAL A 17 -0.35 6.70 0.26
CA VAL A 17 -0.83 5.83 1.36
C VAL A 17 -0.75 4.35 0.97
N ILE A 18 -1.18 3.97 -0.23
CA ILE A 18 -1.06 2.60 -0.73
C ILE A 18 0.40 2.14 -0.72
N VAL A 19 1.33 2.96 -1.19
CA VAL A 19 2.76 2.63 -1.20
C VAL A 19 3.29 2.38 0.21
N HIS A 20 2.79 3.13 1.20
CA HIS A 20 3.17 2.95 2.61
C HIS A 20 2.65 1.64 3.21
N PHE A 21 1.37 1.30 2.98
CA PHE A 21 0.73 0.12 3.58
C PHE A 21 0.96 -1.18 2.79
N ALA A 22 1.15 -1.10 1.48
CA ALA A 22 1.30 -2.22 0.56
C ALA A 22 2.55 -2.08 -0.33
N PRO A 23 3.76 -1.92 0.26
CA PRO A 23 4.98 -1.75 -0.52
C PRO A 23 5.32 -3.02 -1.31
N LYS A 24 5.76 -2.84 -2.56
CA LYS A 24 6.15 -3.93 -3.47
C LYS A 24 7.29 -4.81 -2.94
N SER A 25 8.11 -4.28 -2.02
CA SER A 25 9.23 -4.99 -1.41
C SER A 25 8.82 -6.01 -0.34
N THR A 26 7.56 -6.01 0.10
CA THR A 26 7.07 -6.98 1.07
C THR A 26 6.60 -8.27 0.40
N HIS A 27 6.67 -9.38 1.13
CA HIS A 27 6.19 -10.66 0.62
C HIS A 27 4.74 -10.55 0.14
N TYR A 28 4.51 -11.03 -1.08
CA TYR A 28 3.23 -10.96 -1.77
C TYR A 28 2.38 -12.20 -1.44
N SER A 29 1.18 -11.96 -0.94
CA SER A 29 0.09 -12.94 -0.94
C SER A 29 -1.18 -12.22 -1.35
N TYR A 30 -2.04 -12.86 -2.16
CA TYR A 30 -3.25 -12.21 -2.69
C TYR A 30 -4.14 -11.65 -1.56
N LYS A 31 -4.49 -12.50 -0.60
CA LYS A 31 -5.30 -12.12 0.58
C LYS A 31 -4.61 -11.07 1.45
N GLY A 32 -3.30 -11.20 1.67
CA GLY A 32 -2.54 -10.20 2.43
C GLY A 32 -2.49 -8.84 1.73
N MET A 33 -2.42 -8.81 0.41
CA MET A 33 -2.46 -7.58 -0.38
C MET A 33 -3.83 -6.92 -0.33
N ILE A 34 -4.92 -7.68 -0.42
CA ILE A 34 -6.28 -7.16 -0.20
C ILE A 34 -6.37 -6.52 1.19
N GLY A 35 -5.93 -7.23 2.23
CA GLY A 35 -5.95 -6.69 3.60
C GLY A 35 -5.17 -5.38 3.73
N ARG A 36 -3.96 -5.29 3.15
CA ARG A 36 -3.15 -4.07 3.16
C ARG A 36 -3.80 -2.91 2.40
N LEU A 37 -4.45 -3.19 1.27
CA LEU A 37 -5.17 -2.18 0.48
C LEU A 37 -6.42 -1.66 1.22
N LEU A 38 -7.15 -2.55 1.89
CA LEU A 38 -8.28 -2.16 2.73
C LEU A 38 -7.84 -1.31 3.92
N LEU A 39 -6.72 -1.67 4.57
CA LEU A 39 -6.12 -0.84 5.62
C LEU A 39 -5.71 0.55 5.10
N ALA A 40 -5.12 0.62 3.90
CA ALA A 40 -4.80 1.89 3.26
C ALA A 40 -6.05 2.76 3.02
N ALA A 41 -7.14 2.14 2.56
CA ALA A 41 -8.42 2.82 2.34
C ALA A 41 -9.04 3.32 3.66
N LEU A 42 -9.07 2.49 4.71
CA LEU A 42 -9.53 2.91 6.03
C LEU A 42 -8.70 4.06 6.58
N HIS A 43 -7.36 3.96 6.47
CA HIS A 43 -6.47 5.02 6.88
C HIS A 43 -6.78 6.32 6.11
N TYR A 44 -6.88 6.25 4.79
CA TYR A 44 -7.18 7.43 3.96
C TYR A 44 -8.53 8.05 4.29
N ASN A 45 -9.59 7.25 4.43
CA ASN A 45 -10.93 7.74 4.75
C ASN A 45 -10.98 8.45 6.10
N GLU A 46 -10.25 7.96 7.10
CA GLU A 46 -10.16 8.63 8.41
C GLU A 46 -9.32 9.92 8.35
N ASN A 47 -8.38 10.02 7.40
CA ASN A 47 -7.30 11.01 7.43
C ASN A 47 -7.26 12.02 6.28
N SER A 48 -8.10 11.89 5.26
CA SER A 48 -8.13 12.76 4.06
C SER A 48 -8.50 14.21 4.43
N ASP A 49 -9.57 14.36 5.21
CA ASP A 49 -10.22 15.64 5.50
C ASP A 49 -9.87 16.22 6.86
N LYS A 50 -8.64 15.92 7.33
CA LYS A 50 -8.14 16.51 8.57
C LYS A 50 -8.12 18.03 8.49
N GLY A 51 -8.79 18.66 9.45
CA GLY A 51 -8.76 20.11 9.65
C GLY A 51 -7.36 20.64 9.92
N GLN A 52 -7.22 21.97 9.82
CA GLN A 52 -6.00 22.67 10.16
C GLN A 52 -5.74 22.59 11.67
N ALA A 53 -4.48 22.39 12.04
CA ALA A 53 -4.04 22.37 13.41
C ALA A 53 -4.10 23.77 14.01
N VAL A 54 -4.54 23.86 15.26
CA VAL A 54 -4.58 25.09 16.04
C VAL A 54 -3.61 25.01 17.22
N THR A 55 -3.13 26.15 17.70
CA THR A 55 -2.38 26.24 18.97
C THR A 55 -3.32 26.08 20.16
N LYS A 56 -2.77 26.03 21.38
CA LYS A 56 -3.58 26.01 22.63
C LYS A 56 -4.49 27.23 22.76
N GLU A 57 -4.11 28.34 22.14
CA GLU A 57 -4.85 29.61 22.11
C GLU A 57 -5.90 29.66 20.97
N GLY A 58 -6.07 28.57 20.22
CA GLY A 58 -7.01 28.51 19.09
C GLY A 58 -6.50 29.12 17.78
N ILE A 59 -5.23 29.52 17.72
CA ILE A 59 -4.65 30.17 16.53
C ILE A 59 -4.26 29.12 15.49
N ALA A 60 -4.69 29.31 14.24
CA ALA A 60 -4.37 28.41 13.14
C ALA A 60 -2.85 28.31 12.88
N ARG A 61 -2.33 27.09 12.76
CA ARG A 61 -0.90 26.83 12.53
C ARG A 61 -0.57 26.80 11.04
N TRP A 62 0.50 27.49 10.69
CA TRP A 62 0.99 27.61 9.32
C TRP A 62 2.45 27.16 9.20
N SER A 63 2.81 26.65 8.03
CA SER A 63 4.18 26.36 7.63
C SER A 63 4.54 27.24 6.43
N VAL A 64 5.77 27.73 6.40
CA VAL A 64 6.31 28.41 5.22
C VAL A 64 6.71 27.37 4.18
N ALA A 65 6.34 27.57 2.92
CA ALA A 65 6.76 26.73 1.81
C ALA A 65 7.29 27.57 0.66
N HIS A 66 8.33 27.07 -0.02
CA HIS A 66 8.94 27.71 -1.19
C HIS A 66 8.59 26.91 -2.45
N PRO A 67 7.60 27.31 -3.25
CA PRO A 67 7.23 26.58 -4.46
C PRO A 67 8.39 26.61 -5.46
N LYS A 68 8.73 25.43 -6.02
CA LYS A 68 9.82 25.29 -7.00
C LYS A 68 9.69 26.26 -8.17
N MET A 69 8.46 26.49 -8.65
CA MET A 69 8.15 27.41 -9.75
C MET A 69 8.59 28.85 -9.47
N LYS A 70 8.60 29.28 -8.19
CA LYS A 70 8.98 30.63 -7.78
C LYS A 70 10.48 30.76 -7.50
N LYS A 71 11.27 29.70 -7.70
CA LYS A 71 12.74 29.71 -7.56
C LYS A 71 13.25 30.38 -6.27
N GLY A 72 12.52 30.22 -5.17
CA GLY A 72 12.89 30.78 -3.86
C GLY A 72 12.59 32.27 -3.66
N THR A 73 12.13 33.01 -4.67
CA THR A 73 11.87 34.46 -4.54
C THR A 73 10.56 34.78 -3.83
N VAL A 74 9.64 33.81 -3.75
CA VAL A 74 8.35 33.95 -3.07
C VAL A 74 8.12 32.75 -2.16
N ALA A 75 7.79 33.05 -0.90
CA ALA A 75 7.31 32.08 0.07
C ALA A 75 5.77 32.12 0.14
N ILE A 76 5.15 30.97 0.38
CA ILE A 76 3.70 30.85 0.60
C ILE A 76 3.43 30.21 1.96
N ALA A 77 2.38 30.64 2.64
CA ALA A 77 1.88 29.98 3.84
C ALA A 77 1.06 28.74 3.45
N LYS A 78 1.38 27.59 4.05
CA LYS A 78 0.60 26.35 3.93
C LYS A 78 -0.02 25.98 5.27
N PRO A 79 -1.30 25.58 5.31
CA PRO A 79 -1.93 25.14 6.55
C PRO A 79 -1.27 23.85 7.03
N ILE A 80 -0.91 23.78 8.32
CA ILE A 80 -0.46 22.54 8.94
C ILE A 80 -1.71 21.75 9.33
N LYS A 81 -1.90 20.56 8.78
CA LYS A 81 -3.03 19.69 9.15
C LYS A 81 -2.82 19.05 10.52
N ASN A 82 -3.92 18.65 11.17
CA ASN A 82 -3.87 17.84 12.39
C ASN A 82 -3.09 16.53 12.19
N LYS A 83 -2.56 15.99 13.29
CA LYS A 83 -1.90 14.68 13.29
C LYS A 83 -2.89 13.59 12.86
N PRO A 84 -2.40 12.53 12.18
CA PRO A 84 -3.25 11.42 11.81
C PRO A 84 -3.81 10.70 13.03
N THR A 85 -5.01 10.16 12.90
CA THR A 85 -5.65 9.29 13.88
C THR A 85 -5.71 7.86 13.35
N TYR A 86 -5.88 6.91 14.27
CA TYR A 86 -5.84 5.47 14.00
C TYR A 86 -7.00 4.74 14.71
N VAL A 87 -8.17 5.37 14.76
CA VAL A 87 -9.36 4.80 15.42
C VAL A 87 -9.77 3.50 14.72
N TYR A 88 -9.67 3.45 13.39
CA TYR A 88 -9.88 2.21 12.62
C TYR A 88 -9.01 1.05 13.11
N ALA A 89 -7.75 1.30 13.51
CA ALA A 89 -6.84 0.26 13.94
C ALA A 89 -7.26 -0.33 15.30
N ALA A 90 -7.71 0.52 16.23
CA ALA A 90 -8.23 0.06 17.51
C ALA A 90 -9.47 -0.83 17.34
N ARG A 91 -10.41 -0.41 16.47
CA ARG A 91 -11.60 -1.23 16.15
C ARG A 91 -11.22 -2.56 15.52
N LEU A 92 -10.29 -2.58 14.57
CA LEU A 92 -9.84 -3.83 13.96
C LEU A 92 -9.18 -4.79 14.96
N MET A 93 -8.44 -4.26 15.94
CA MET A 93 -7.85 -5.09 16.99
C MET A 93 -8.93 -5.73 17.88
N GLU A 94 -9.99 -4.98 18.21
CA GLU A 94 -11.14 -5.50 18.94
C GLU A 94 -11.85 -6.62 18.16
N GLU A 95 -12.12 -6.40 16.87
CA GLU A 95 -12.72 -7.41 15.98
C GLU A 95 -11.87 -8.68 15.87
N VAL A 96 -10.53 -8.54 15.82
CA VAL A 96 -9.61 -9.69 15.81
C VAL A 96 -9.73 -10.51 17.10
N VAL A 97 -9.89 -9.84 18.26
CA VAL A 97 -10.12 -10.53 19.53
C VAL A 97 -11.45 -11.26 19.52
N GLN A 98 -12.54 -10.61 19.08
CA GLN A 98 -13.87 -11.26 18.99
C GLN A 98 -13.84 -12.48 18.08
N ARG A 99 -13.24 -12.35 16.88
CA ARG A 99 -13.03 -13.45 15.93
C ARG A 99 -12.23 -14.59 16.54
N ARG A 100 -11.24 -14.30 17.39
CA ARG A 100 -10.44 -15.34 18.07
C ARG A 100 -11.23 -16.08 19.15
N LEU A 101 -12.17 -15.40 19.81
CA LEU A 101 -13.06 -16.03 20.79
C LEU A 101 -14.10 -16.93 20.10
N GLU A 102 -14.60 -16.51 18.93
CA GLU A 102 -15.52 -17.30 18.09
C GLU A 102 -14.84 -18.53 17.48
N PHE A 103 -13.62 -18.37 16.97
CA PHE A 103 -12.85 -19.45 16.34
C PHE A 103 -11.67 -19.89 17.22
N PRO A 104 -11.82 -20.98 18.00
CA PRO A 104 -10.83 -21.38 19.00
C PRO A 104 -9.49 -21.84 18.39
N SER A 105 -9.44 -22.13 17.09
CA SER A 105 -8.21 -22.51 16.40
C SER A 105 -8.04 -21.82 15.04
N TYR A 106 -6.78 -21.61 14.66
CA TYR A 106 -6.43 -20.98 13.37
C TYR A 106 -6.94 -21.74 12.13
N PRO A 107 -6.89 -23.09 12.06
CA PRO A 107 -7.43 -23.81 10.91
C PRO A 107 -8.92 -23.56 10.67
N VAL A 108 -9.71 -23.50 11.75
CA VAL A 108 -11.16 -23.22 11.65
C VAL A 108 -11.40 -21.81 11.15
N ALA A 109 -10.72 -20.82 11.75
CA ALA A 109 -10.79 -19.42 11.30
C ALA A 109 -10.35 -19.24 9.84
N ARG A 110 -9.32 -19.98 9.41
CA ARG A 110 -8.82 -19.93 8.04
C ARG A 110 -9.84 -20.50 7.04
N ASN A 111 -10.49 -21.61 7.38
CA ASN A 111 -11.50 -22.22 6.53
C ASN A 111 -12.72 -21.30 6.36
N GLU A 112 -13.15 -20.63 7.44
CA GLU A 112 -14.19 -19.60 7.36
C GLU A 112 -13.76 -18.44 6.46
N ALA A 113 -12.55 -17.92 6.64
CA ALA A 113 -12.03 -16.83 5.82
C ALA A 113 -11.85 -17.22 4.34
N GLU A 114 -11.62 -18.50 4.05
CA GLU A 114 -11.60 -19.04 2.68
C GLU A 114 -12.98 -18.98 2.01
N ASN A 115 -14.07 -19.09 2.75
CA ASN A 115 -15.42 -18.96 2.22
C ASN A 115 -15.88 -17.50 2.07
N LEU A 116 -15.34 -16.57 2.87
CA LEU A 116 -15.71 -15.15 2.82
C LEU A 116 -14.89 -14.33 1.82
N LEU A 117 -13.61 -14.65 1.66
CA LEU A 117 -12.70 -13.86 0.83
C LEU A 117 -12.73 -14.32 -0.62
N PRO A 118 -12.55 -13.40 -1.58
CA PRO A 118 -12.46 -13.77 -2.98
C PRO A 118 -11.32 -14.77 -3.22
N GLU A 119 -11.57 -15.71 -4.13
CA GLU A 119 -10.58 -16.67 -4.57
C GLU A 119 -9.40 -15.94 -5.23
N ALA A 120 -8.19 -16.45 -4.97
CA ALA A 120 -7.02 -15.89 -5.62
C ALA A 120 -7.07 -16.17 -7.12
N PRO A 121 -6.77 -15.19 -7.98
CA PRO A 121 -6.70 -15.43 -9.41
C PRO A 121 -5.62 -16.48 -9.71
N PRO A 122 -5.80 -17.27 -10.78
CA PRO A 122 -4.80 -18.23 -11.19
C PRO A 122 -3.47 -17.53 -11.49
N ALA A 123 -2.37 -18.27 -11.38
CA ALA A 123 -1.06 -17.75 -11.75
C ALA A 123 -1.07 -17.32 -13.23
N LEU A 124 -0.34 -16.26 -13.57
CA LEU A 124 -0.29 -15.72 -14.94
C LEU A 124 0.12 -16.75 -16.01
N ASN A 125 0.87 -17.78 -15.60
CA ASN A 125 1.34 -18.86 -16.45
C ASN A 125 0.47 -20.12 -16.40
N SER A 126 -0.71 -20.08 -15.76
CA SER A 126 -1.57 -21.26 -15.61
C SER A 126 -2.03 -21.85 -16.94
N GLY A 127 -2.11 -21.02 -17.99
CA GLY A 127 -2.46 -21.45 -19.35
C GLY A 127 -1.25 -21.71 -20.26
N TYR A 128 -0.02 -21.68 -19.73
CA TYR A 128 1.17 -21.90 -20.57
C TYR A 128 1.41 -23.39 -20.78
N GLU A 129 2.04 -23.74 -21.90
CA GLU A 129 2.49 -25.10 -22.13
C GLU A 129 3.49 -25.55 -21.06
N ALA A 130 3.32 -26.78 -20.59
CA ALA A 130 4.29 -27.39 -19.68
C ALA A 130 5.50 -27.87 -20.48
N TYR A 131 6.69 -27.43 -20.08
CA TYR A 131 7.95 -27.90 -20.66
C TYR A 131 8.72 -28.75 -19.65
N GLU A 132 9.37 -29.80 -20.15
CA GLU A 132 10.24 -30.61 -19.31
C GLU A 132 11.50 -29.82 -18.94
N LYS A 133 11.73 -29.66 -17.63
CA LYS A 133 12.89 -28.92 -17.10
C LYS A 133 14.22 -29.45 -17.63
N SER A 134 14.34 -30.76 -17.86
CA SER A 134 15.57 -31.38 -18.33
C SER A 134 15.96 -30.91 -19.75
N VAL A 135 14.97 -30.76 -20.64
CA VAL A 135 15.14 -30.27 -22.01
C VAL A 135 15.56 -28.81 -22.01
N LEU A 136 14.92 -27.98 -21.18
CA LEU A 136 15.24 -26.55 -21.04
C LEU A 136 16.65 -26.32 -20.48
N VAL A 137 17.10 -27.16 -19.54
CA VAL A 137 18.46 -27.05 -18.99
C VAL A 137 19.52 -27.38 -20.04
N LYS A 138 19.27 -28.39 -20.91
CA LYS A 138 20.19 -28.74 -22.00
C LYS A 138 20.31 -27.65 -23.06
N SER A 139 19.21 -26.93 -23.35
CA SER A 139 19.20 -25.83 -24.32
C SER A 139 19.65 -24.49 -23.74
N ARG A 140 19.86 -24.40 -22.41
CA ARG A 140 20.29 -23.19 -21.72
C ARG A 140 21.69 -22.76 -22.18
N LYS A 141 21.77 -21.62 -22.85
CA LYS A 141 23.03 -20.94 -23.20
C LYS A 141 23.25 -19.75 -22.27
N SER A 142 24.32 -19.76 -21.47
CA SER A 142 24.72 -18.62 -20.63
C SER A 142 25.94 -17.92 -21.19
N ARG A 143 25.93 -16.58 -21.21
CA ARG A 143 27.11 -15.77 -21.54
C ARG A 143 28.28 -15.98 -20.58
N PHE A 144 28.01 -16.48 -19.37
CA PHE A 144 29.01 -16.76 -18.34
C PHE A 144 29.46 -18.23 -18.31
N GLN A 145 28.90 -19.10 -19.15
CA GLN A 145 29.31 -20.51 -19.20
C GLN A 145 30.61 -20.70 -19.99
N ASP A 146 30.95 -19.78 -20.91
CA ASP A 146 32.18 -19.86 -21.69
C ASP A 146 33.30 -19.07 -21.01
N GLN A 147 33.69 -19.48 -19.81
CA GLN A 147 35.03 -19.20 -19.29
C GLN A 147 35.96 -20.34 -19.74
N ARG A 148 36.18 -20.43 -21.05
CA ARG A 148 37.35 -21.13 -21.58
C ARG A 148 38.58 -20.40 -21.04
N ILE A 149 39.16 -21.03 -20.03
CA ILE A 149 40.51 -20.90 -19.49
C ILE A 149 41.42 -20.24 -20.53
N ARG A 150 41.68 -18.93 -20.39
CA ARG A 150 42.87 -18.32 -20.97
C ARG A 150 44.00 -18.60 -19.98
N LYS A 151 44.79 -19.63 -20.28
CA LYS A 151 46.15 -19.77 -19.74
C LYS A 151 47.02 -18.66 -20.29
#